data_AF-G9N9W4-F1
#
_entry.id   AF-G9N9W4-F1
#
_cell.length_a   1.000
_cell.length_b   1.000
_cell.length_c   1.000
_cell.angle_alpha   90.00
_cell.angle_beta   90.00
_cell.angle_gamma   90.00
#
_symmetry.space_group_name_H-M   'P 1'
#
loop_
_entity.id
_entity.type
_entity.pdbx_description
1 polymer ?
#
loop_
_entity_poly.entity_id
_entity_poly.type
_entity_poly.pdbx_seq_one_letter_code
_entity_poly.pdbx_strand_id
1 'polypeptide(L)'
;ACDPCRKGKRRCDRALPRCSLCVRKGAQCDYLSRRRTRQIRGEGRLATPNTLSSSSANISRPDSRVDSRRPQSISSVTPVIPVIPIPSNEAATTTAIYFIAPHIFRQAQLELPRIQPTIPADLSPFENDPSRIRNIAYTFFDSIHWWMPIISKKGFFAHLLNPLSQRRSELGLLIICMQLYCAPDLNPETGALDVSALYHNAKRLHFEMEAAGILSLRVLQAGILIALYEVGQAIYPAAYLTVGACARYGIAIGVDNLREESSSEYGNPRSLSEVDERRRAWWTILFLDRFLNISNPNRPLATKNPTFDDLLPIDDKLWDDGTAKPSDAFSISQGFSLEMGMFSRLGQATFLLSQALDLVGPDNHQSVMERNQQIAQLRRTLHALITVSNAEATARELRTCSGFCPQLSIC
;
A
#
# COMPACT_ATOMS: atom_id res chain seq x y z
N ALA A 1 -5.12 21.16 39.94
CA ALA A 1 -3.78 21.20 40.56
C ALA A 1 -3.08 19.91 40.16
N CYS A 2 -1.79 19.98 39.80
CA CYS A 2 -1.02 18.79 39.42
C CYS A 2 -0.80 17.86 40.62
N ASP A 3 -0.48 16.61 40.33
CA ASP A 3 -0.29 15.55 41.32
C ASP A 3 0.81 15.86 42.36
N PRO A 4 1.98 16.40 42.00
CA PRO A 4 3.01 16.79 42.99
C PRO A 4 2.53 17.88 43.94
N CYS A 5 1.82 18.91 43.45
CA CYS A 5 1.27 19.96 44.31
C CYS A 5 0.15 19.44 45.21
N ARG A 6 -0.65 18.50 44.71
CA ARG A 6 -1.73 17.84 45.47
C ARG A 6 -1.17 16.97 46.59
N LYS A 7 -0.17 16.12 46.30
CA LYS A 7 0.56 15.31 47.28
C LYS A 7 1.27 16.20 48.33
N GLY A 8 1.91 17.27 47.89
CA GLY A 8 2.60 18.24 48.75
C GLY A 8 1.70 19.24 49.50
N LYS A 9 0.36 19.19 49.33
CA LYS A 9 -0.61 20.16 49.88
C LYS A 9 -0.23 21.63 49.62
N ARG A 10 0.34 21.95 48.45
CA ARG A 10 0.74 23.32 48.05
C ARG A 10 -0.20 23.90 46.98
N ARG A 11 -0.33 25.23 46.97
CA ARG A 11 -1.09 25.95 45.93
C ARG A 11 -0.43 25.73 44.57
N CYS A 12 -1.25 25.41 43.57
CA CYS A 12 -0.85 25.17 42.19
C CYS A 12 -1.54 26.21 41.30
N ASP A 13 -0.74 26.94 40.54
CA ASP A 13 -1.13 27.95 39.54
C ASP A 13 -1.74 27.36 38.26
N ARG A 14 -1.63 26.04 38.08
CA ARG A 14 -2.22 25.27 36.96
C ARG A 14 -1.67 25.60 35.56
N ALA A 15 -0.55 26.30 35.45
CA ALA A 15 0.12 26.53 34.17
C ALA A 15 0.50 25.21 33.47
N LEU A 16 0.43 25.23 32.14
CA LEU A 16 0.82 24.14 31.24
C LEU A 16 2.07 24.56 30.44
N PRO A 17 3.00 23.65 30.12
CA PRO A 17 2.99 22.22 30.45
C PRO A 17 3.36 21.91 31.91
N ARG A 18 4.03 22.82 32.62
CA ARG A 18 4.44 22.63 34.03
C ARG A 18 4.01 23.82 34.89
N CYS A 19 3.47 23.55 36.08
CA CYS A 19 3.11 24.57 37.05
C CYS A 19 4.37 25.24 37.65
N SER A 20 4.36 26.54 37.98
CA SER A 20 5.59 27.28 38.35
C SER A 20 6.23 26.80 39.66
N LEU A 21 5.48 26.11 40.53
CA LEU A 21 6.01 25.44 41.70
C LEU A 21 6.81 24.16 41.34
N CYS A 22 6.31 23.39 40.36
CA CYS A 22 6.99 22.19 39.85
C CYS A 22 8.23 22.53 39.03
N VAL A 23 8.24 23.66 38.31
CA VAL A 23 9.43 24.19 37.64
C VAL A 23 10.50 24.52 38.69
N ARG A 24 10.20 25.37 39.68
CA ARG A 24 11.14 25.77 40.74
C ARG A 24 11.67 24.61 41.60
N LYS A 25 10.92 23.51 41.72
CA LYS A 25 11.34 22.31 42.45
C LYS A 25 11.97 21.22 41.58
N GLY A 26 12.13 21.43 40.28
CA GLY A 26 12.58 20.39 39.33
C GLY A 26 11.60 19.21 39.13
N ALA A 27 10.54 19.09 39.94
CA ALA A 27 9.62 17.95 39.96
C ALA A 27 8.77 17.83 38.69
N GLN A 28 8.66 16.61 38.14
CA GLN A 28 7.81 16.29 36.99
C GLN A 28 6.33 16.65 37.29
N CYS A 29 5.72 17.47 36.43
CA CYS A 29 4.39 18.02 36.66
C CYS A 29 3.34 17.26 35.85
N ASP A 30 2.54 16.42 36.51
CA ASP A 30 1.48 15.63 35.86
C ASP A 30 0.08 16.06 36.34
N TYR A 31 -0.89 16.03 35.42
CA TYR A 31 -2.30 16.35 35.64
C TYR A 31 -3.16 15.16 35.20
N LEU A 32 -3.34 14.17 36.08
CA LEU A 32 -4.09 12.96 35.78
C LEU A 32 -5.52 13.25 35.27
N SER A 33 -5.80 12.84 34.03
CA SER A 33 -7.12 12.97 33.40
C SER A 33 -8.15 12.03 34.03
N ARG A 34 -9.21 12.62 34.59
CA ARG A 34 -10.15 11.96 35.53
C ARG A 34 -11.23 11.09 34.84
N ARG A 35 -10.86 10.25 33.86
CA ARG A 35 -11.80 9.54 32.96
C ARG A 35 -11.86 8.01 33.04
N ARG A 36 -11.21 7.35 34.02
CA ARG A 36 -11.17 5.87 34.16
C ARG A 36 -11.67 5.33 35.52
N THR A 37 -12.86 5.74 35.99
CA THR A 37 -13.40 5.26 37.29
C THR A 37 -14.93 5.08 37.33
N ARG A 38 -15.54 4.66 36.22
CA ARG A 38 -16.96 4.27 36.15
C ARG A 38 -17.17 3.05 35.24
N GLN A 39 -16.66 1.88 35.65
CA GLN A 39 -17.06 0.60 35.01
C GLN A 39 -16.78 -0.66 35.85
N ILE A 40 -16.96 -0.63 37.18
CA ILE A 40 -17.02 -1.84 38.02
C ILE A 40 -18.07 -1.66 39.14
N ARG A 41 -19.28 -2.24 38.98
CA ARG A 41 -20.21 -2.75 40.04
C ARG A 41 -21.55 -3.22 39.46
N GLY A 42 -22.11 -4.31 40.03
CA GLY A 42 -23.39 -4.96 39.67
C GLY A 42 -23.18 -6.17 38.76
N GLU A 43 -23.02 -7.43 39.19
CA GLU A 43 -23.82 -8.31 40.09
C GLU A 43 -25.20 -8.73 39.55
N GLY A 44 -25.42 -10.05 39.41
CA GLY A 44 -26.71 -10.66 39.10
C GLY A 44 -26.62 -12.14 38.67
N ARG A 45 -27.26 -13.06 39.42
CA ARG A 45 -27.28 -14.53 39.17
C ARG A 45 -28.70 -14.95 38.75
N LEU A 46 -28.89 -15.74 37.69
CA LEU A 46 -29.16 -17.20 37.64
C LEU A 46 -29.88 -17.49 36.27
N ALA A 47 -30.01 -18.70 35.70
CA ALA A 47 -29.72 -20.06 36.15
C ALA A 47 -29.20 -20.97 34.98
N THR A 48 -29.63 -22.23 34.98
CA THR A 48 -29.42 -23.37 34.04
C THR A 48 -30.77 -24.12 33.90
N PRO A 49 -30.96 -25.29 33.22
CA PRO A 49 -29.98 -26.23 32.63
C PRO A 49 -30.31 -26.92 31.28
N ASN A 50 -29.32 -27.64 30.75
CA ASN A 50 -29.34 -28.96 30.07
C ASN A 50 -28.21 -29.03 29.02
N THR A 51 -27.41 -30.11 28.85
CA THR A 51 -27.23 -31.39 29.56
C THR A 51 -25.95 -32.06 29.04
N LEU A 52 -25.28 -32.89 29.87
CA LEU A 52 -24.51 -34.12 29.48
C LEU A 52 -23.23 -33.93 28.60
N SER A 53 -22.05 -34.52 28.86
CA SER A 53 -21.63 -35.52 29.87
C SER A 53 -20.11 -35.48 30.15
N SER A 54 -19.70 -36.00 31.32
CA SER A 54 -18.57 -36.93 31.60
C SER A 54 -17.18 -36.71 30.93
N SER A 55 -16.03 -36.76 31.62
CA SER A 55 -15.70 -37.39 32.92
C SER A 55 -14.55 -36.73 33.69
N SER A 56 -14.74 -36.65 35.01
CA SER A 56 -13.82 -36.99 36.10
C SER A 56 -12.67 -37.98 35.76
N ALA A 57 -11.53 -38.06 36.48
CA ALA A 57 -10.97 -37.19 37.53
C ALA A 57 -9.52 -37.61 37.90
N ASN A 58 -8.78 -36.62 38.43
CA ASN A 58 -7.85 -36.68 39.58
C ASN A 58 -6.43 -37.30 39.51
N ILE A 59 -5.46 -36.38 39.65
CA ILE A 59 -4.41 -36.32 40.70
C ILE A 59 -3.47 -37.54 40.84
N SER A 60 -2.17 -37.31 40.56
CA SER A 60 -1.05 -37.64 41.46
C SER A 60 0.24 -36.88 41.12
N ARG A 61 0.87 -36.29 42.14
CA ARG A 61 2.33 -36.04 42.30
C ARG A 61 2.87 -37.10 43.29
N PRO A 62 4.18 -37.27 43.54
CA PRO A 62 5.40 -36.64 42.99
C PRO A 62 6.26 -37.70 42.24
N ASP A 63 7.51 -37.53 41.80
CA ASP A 63 8.74 -37.27 42.56
C ASP A 63 9.97 -37.08 41.63
N SER A 64 11.08 -36.66 42.21
CA SER A 64 12.32 -36.24 41.57
C SER A 64 13.25 -37.38 41.15
N ARG A 65 13.88 -37.25 39.97
CA ARG A 65 15.15 -37.89 39.65
C ARG A 65 16.10 -36.93 38.94
N VAL A 66 17.32 -36.87 39.47
CA VAL A 66 18.47 -36.17 38.90
C VAL A 66 18.98 -36.98 37.70
N ASP A 67 19.26 -36.32 36.58
CA ASP A 67 20.27 -36.80 35.63
C ASP A 67 21.13 -35.63 35.14
N SER A 68 22.42 -35.90 34.96
CA SER A 68 23.47 -34.89 34.82
C SER A 68 23.94 -34.79 33.38
N ARG A 69 23.50 -33.77 32.64
CA ARG A 69 24.05 -33.45 31.30
C ARG A 69 24.41 -31.98 31.16
N ARG A 70 25.53 -31.74 30.46
CA ARG A 70 26.24 -30.47 30.29
C ARG A 70 25.35 -29.32 29.81
N PRO A 71 25.66 -28.06 30.17
CA PRO A 71 24.98 -26.90 29.60
C PRO A 71 25.33 -26.77 28.12
N GLN A 72 24.37 -26.99 27.24
CA GLN A 72 24.42 -26.46 25.88
C GLN A 72 24.00 -24.99 25.94
N SER A 73 24.76 -24.14 25.25
CA SER A 73 24.53 -22.71 25.19
C SER A 73 23.15 -22.42 24.60
N ILE A 74 22.24 -21.90 25.43
CA ILE A 74 21.02 -21.25 24.94
C ILE A 74 21.50 -19.99 24.21
N SER A 75 21.46 -20.01 22.88
CA SER A 75 21.61 -18.81 22.07
C SER A 75 20.53 -17.82 22.49
N SER A 76 20.91 -16.80 23.24
CA SER A 76 20.01 -15.71 23.61
C SER A 76 19.57 -15.02 22.33
N VAL A 77 18.33 -15.27 21.91
CA VAL A 77 17.67 -14.45 20.88
C VAL A 77 17.48 -13.07 21.50
N THR A 78 18.45 -12.19 21.27
CA THR A 78 18.31 -10.77 21.55
C THR A 78 17.13 -10.27 20.71
N PRO A 79 16.10 -9.65 21.33
CA PRO A 79 15.04 -9.04 20.54
C PRO A 79 15.68 -7.94 19.70
N VAL A 80 15.62 -8.09 18.37
CA VAL A 80 16.03 -7.03 17.44
C VAL A 80 15.08 -5.87 17.67
N ILE A 81 15.53 -4.86 18.41
CA ILE A 81 14.79 -3.61 18.58
C ILE A 81 14.74 -2.95 17.20
N PRO A 82 13.57 -2.76 16.57
CA PRO A 82 13.49 -2.01 15.33
C PRO A 82 13.91 -0.58 15.64
N VAL A 83 15.03 -0.15 15.07
CA VAL A 83 15.50 1.24 15.14
C VAL A 83 14.62 2.06 14.20
N ILE A 84 13.40 2.33 14.63
CA ILE A 84 12.58 3.38 14.03
C ILE A 84 13.38 4.68 14.20
N PRO A 85 13.80 5.37 13.12
CA PRO A 85 14.40 6.68 13.26
C PRO A 85 13.33 7.57 13.86
N ILE A 86 13.53 8.04 15.09
CA ILE A 86 12.62 9.01 15.69
C ILE A 86 12.74 10.26 14.81
N PRO A 87 11.69 10.65 14.07
CA PRO A 87 11.77 11.85 13.24
C PRO A 87 12.08 13.04 14.13
N SER A 88 12.89 13.98 13.64
CA SER A 88 13.08 15.24 14.36
C SER A 88 11.72 15.87 14.62
N ASN A 89 11.59 16.60 15.74
CA ASN A 89 10.31 17.19 16.13
C ASN A 89 9.74 18.10 15.01
N GLU A 90 10.62 18.71 14.22
CA GLU A 90 10.32 19.48 13.01
C GLU A 90 9.79 18.59 11.87
N ALA A 91 10.47 17.48 11.55
CA ALA A 91 10.01 16.54 10.51
C ALA A 91 8.61 15.99 10.82
N ALA A 92 8.39 15.54 12.06
CA ALA A 92 7.06 15.08 12.49
C ALA A 92 6.00 16.19 12.40
N THR A 93 6.35 17.43 12.73
CA THR A 93 5.44 18.58 12.63
C THR A 93 5.10 18.89 11.18
N THR A 94 6.07 18.90 10.27
CA THR A 94 5.85 19.16 8.83
C THR A 94 4.96 18.10 8.18
N THR A 95 5.20 16.82 8.47
CA THR A 95 4.30 15.73 8.00
C THR A 95 2.91 15.84 8.62
N ALA A 96 2.77 16.26 9.88
CA ALA A 96 1.46 16.50 10.48
C ALA A 96 0.72 17.70 9.83
N ILE A 97 1.43 18.79 9.49
CA ILE A 97 0.85 19.95 8.77
C ILE A 97 0.39 19.54 7.37
N TYR A 98 1.16 18.70 6.67
CA TYR A 98 0.77 18.16 5.36
C TYR A 98 -0.60 17.47 5.40
N PHE A 99 -0.82 16.58 6.38
CA PHE A 99 -2.08 15.85 6.53
C PHE A 99 -3.23 16.70 7.08
N ILE A 100 -3.00 17.48 8.14
CA ILE A 100 -4.07 18.17 8.89
C ILE A 100 -4.44 19.51 8.23
N ALA A 101 -3.49 20.16 7.56
CA ALA A 101 -3.66 21.49 6.96
C ALA A 101 -2.93 21.62 5.61
N PRO A 102 -3.31 20.85 4.57
CA PRO A 102 -2.65 20.85 3.25
C PRO A 102 -2.74 22.20 2.50
N HIS A 103 -3.61 23.11 2.93
CA HIS A 103 -3.65 24.49 2.45
C HIS A 103 -2.52 25.33 3.08
N ILE A 104 -2.30 25.22 4.40
CA ILE A 104 -1.18 25.87 5.10
C ILE A 104 0.15 25.32 4.58
N PHE A 105 0.26 23.99 4.41
CA PHE A 105 1.46 23.34 3.88
C PHE A 105 1.90 23.96 2.54
N ARG A 106 0.96 24.13 1.59
CA ARG A 106 1.21 24.75 0.29
C ARG A 106 1.49 26.25 0.39
N GLN A 107 0.72 26.99 1.19
CA GLN A 107 0.90 28.43 1.37
C GLN A 107 2.26 28.78 2.00
N ALA A 108 2.73 27.94 2.94
CA ALA A 108 4.03 28.08 3.59
C ALA A 108 5.19 27.43 2.79
N GLN A 109 4.92 26.90 1.59
CA GLN A 109 5.90 26.27 0.70
C GLN A 109 6.78 25.21 1.40
N LEU A 110 6.18 24.41 2.29
CA LEU A 110 6.90 23.37 3.02
C LEU A 110 7.27 22.20 2.09
N GLU A 111 8.46 21.61 2.30
CA GLU A 111 8.81 20.30 1.73
C GLU A 111 8.60 19.20 2.77
N LEU A 112 8.16 18.01 2.34
CA LEU A 112 8.14 16.83 3.20
C LEU A 112 9.57 16.44 3.61
N PRO A 113 9.79 16.06 4.89
CA PRO A 113 11.13 15.78 5.40
C PRO A 113 11.76 14.56 4.71
N ARG A 114 13.04 14.65 4.39
CA ARG A 114 13.80 13.57 3.74
C ARG A 114 14.35 12.61 4.79
N ILE A 115 13.52 11.66 5.20
CA ILE A 115 13.85 10.65 6.22
C ILE A 115 14.49 9.43 5.55
N GLN A 116 15.64 8.97 6.05
CA GLN A 116 16.37 7.80 5.56
C GLN A 116 16.45 6.74 6.67
N PRO A 117 15.45 5.83 6.77
CA PRO A 117 15.52 4.70 7.69
C PRO A 117 16.60 3.71 7.24
N THR A 118 17.28 3.13 8.22
CA THR A 118 18.30 2.11 8.00
C THR A 118 17.64 0.81 7.56
N ILE A 119 18.02 0.28 6.40
CA ILE A 119 17.54 -1.04 5.96
C ILE A 119 18.19 -2.12 6.85
N PRO A 120 17.44 -3.15 7.29
CA PRO A 120 17.99 -4.29 8.04
C PRO A 120 19.17 -4.96 7.33
N ALA A 121 20.20 -5.37 8.08
CA ALA A 121 21.44 -5.92 7.54
C ALA A 121 21.23 -7.14 6.61
N ASP A 122 20.24 -7.97 6.90
CA ASP A 122 19.86 -9.15 6.11
C ASP A 122 19.37 -8.80 4.69
N LEU A 123 18.99 -7.55 4.46
CA LEU A 123 18.51 -7.00 3.19
C LEU A 123 19.55 -6.10 2.49
N SER A 124 20.68 -5.84 3.14
CA SER A 124 21.79 -5.05 2.59
C SER A 124 22.38 -5.56 1.26
N PRO A 125 22.29 -6.86 0.87
CA PRO A 125 22.72 -7.29 -0.48
C PRO A 125 21.90 -6.64 -1.61
N PHE A 126 20.64 -6.27 -1.35
CA PHE A 126 19.76 -5.60 -2.31
C PHE A 126 20.00 -4.08 -2.43
N GLU A 127 20.72 -3.49 -1.47
CA GLU A 127 21.15 -2.08 -1.55
C GLU A 127 22.54 -1.91 -2.15
N ASN A 128 23.45 -2.87 -1.97
CA ASN A 128 24.88 -2.66 -2.19
C ASN A 128 25.43 -3.22 -3.51
N ASP A 129 24.85 -4.30 -4.08
CA ASP A 129 25.33 -4.89 -5.34
C ASP A 129 24.61 -4.29 -6.59
N PRO A 130 25.28 -3.44 -7.40
CA PRO A 130 24.66 -2.83 -8.58
C PRO A 130 24.34 -3.83 -9.69
N SER A 131 25.09 -4.94 -9.77
CA SER A 131 24.91 -5.98 -10.80
C SER A 131 23.68 -6.82 -10.50
N ARG A 132 23.52 -7.23 -9.23
CA ARG A 132 22.31 -7.92 -8.76
C ARG A 132 21.06 -7.07 -8.95
N ILE A 133 21.10 -5.80 -8.50
CA ILE A 133 19.99 -4.85 -8.69
C ILE A 133 19.59 -4.73 -10.17
N ARG A 134 20.58 -4.68 -11.08
CA ARG A 134 20.33 -4.60 -12.52
C ARG A 134 19.70 -5.87 -13.09
N ASN A 135 20.12 -7.05 -12.63
CA ASN A 135 19.53 -8.34 -13.04
C ASN A 135 18.06 -8.46 -12.59
N ILE A 136 17.78 -8.12 -11.32
CA ILE A 136 16.42 -8.04 -10.76
C ILE A 136 15.55 -7.12 -11.62
N ALA A 137 16.07 -5.92 -11.95
CA ALA A 137 15.36 -4.95 -12.77
C ALA A 137 15.03 -5.50 -14.18
N TYR A 138 16.00 -6.08 -14.90
CA TYR A 138 15.72 -6.68 -16.22
C TYR A 138 14.68 -7.79 -16.12
N THR A 139 14.83 -8.71 -15.17
CA THR A 139 13.86 -9.80 -14.95
C THR A 139 12.47 -9.28 -14.62
N PHE A 140 12.33 -8.22 -13.82
CA PHE A 140 11.06 -7.58 -13.50
C PHE A 140 10.43 -6.91 -14.73
N PHE A 141 11.22 -6.13 -15.48
CA PHE A 141 10.76 -5.41 -16.67
C PHE A 141 10.40 -6.31 -17.85
N ASP A 142 10.85 -7.57 -17.84
CA ASP A 142 10.50 -8.56 -18.86
C ASP A 142 9.42 -9.55 -18.39
N SER A 143 9.04 -9.55 -17.10
CA SER A 143 8.06 -10.51 -16.52
C SER A 143 6.73 -9.90 -16.08
N ILE A 144 6.71 -8.77 -15.38
CA ILE A 144 5.48 -8.12 -14.88
C ILE A 144 5.13 -6.88 -15.68
N HIS A 145 6.14 -6.07 -15.99
CA HIS A 145 5.93 -4.73 -16.51
C HIS A 145 5.08 -4.69 -17.78
N TRP A 146 5.10 -5.71 -18.63
CA TRP A 146 4.28 -5.77 -19.84
C TRP A 146 2.76 -5.80 -19.57
N TRP A 147 2.31 -6.25 -18.40
CA TRP A 147 0.89 -6.32 -18.03
C TRP A 147 0.52 -5.42 -16.84
N MET A 148 1.51 -5.04 -16.04
CA MET A 148 1.36 -4.12 -14.90
C MET A 148 2.49 -3.06 -14.89
N PRO A 149 2.55 -2.18 -15.91
CA PRO A 149 3.56 -1.12 -16.06
C PRO A 149 3.37 0.02 -15.06
N ILE A 150 3.57 -0.23 -13.76
CA ILE A 150 3.42 0.78 -12.70
C ILE A 150 4.69 1.59 -12.42
N ILE A 151 5.82 1.26 -13.05
CA ILE A 151 7.14 1.87 -12.83
C ILE A 151 7.74 2.24 -14.19
N SER A 152 8.23 3.46 -14.38
CA SER A 152 8.84 3.90 -15.64
C SER A 152 10.16 3.15 -15.92
N LYS A 153 10.22 2.28 -16.95
CA LYS A 153 11.43 1.53 -17.33
C LYS A 153 12.59 2.47 -17.64
N LYS A 154 12.34 3.48 -18.48
CA LYS A 154 13.29 4.55 -18.82
C LYS A 154 13.70 5.38 -17.60
N GLY A 155 12.73 5.78 -16.78
CA GLY A 155 12.96 6.53 -15.54
C GLY A 155 13.83 5.77 -14.53
N PHE A 156 13.58 4.47 -14.38
CA PHE A 156 14.28 3.56 -13.48
C PHE A 156 15.77 3.43 -13.83
N PHE A 157 16.10 3.06 -15.07
CA PHE A 157 17.49 2.89 -15.48
C PHE A 157 18.26 4.22 -15.54
N ALA A 158 17.63 5.32 -15.95
CA ALA A 158 18.29 6.61 -16.10
C ALA A 158 18.52 7.34 -14.77
N HIS A 159 17.57 7.30 -13.82
CA HIS A 159 17.62 8.11 -12.60
C HIS A 159 17.82 7.30 -11.32
N LEU A 160 17.25 6.10 -11.23
CA LEU A 160 17.24 5.30 -10.00
C LEU A 160 18.50 4.43 -9.86
N LEU A 161 18.97 3.87 -10.97
CA LEU A 161 20.23 3.10 -11.00
C LEU A 161 21.48 3.94 -11.28
N ASN A 162 21.35 5.26 -11.42
CA ASN A 162 22.49 6.16 -11.61
C ASN A 162 23.42 6.10 -10.38
N PRO A 163 24.70 5.69 -10.51
CA PRO A 163 25.63 5.58 -9.37
C PRO A 163 25.92 6.90 -8.66
N LEU A 164 25.67 8.04 -9.31
CA LEU A 164 25.83 9.39 -8.75
C LEU A 164 24.59 9.87 -7.97
N SER A 165 23.44 9.18 -8.12
CA SER A 165 22.25 9.44 -7.32
C SER A 165 22.42 8.84 -5.93
N GLN A 166 22.11 9.62 -4.88
CA GLN A 166 22.02 9.09 -3.53
C GLN A 166 20.94 7.98 -3.48
N ARG A 167 21.36 6.73 -3.23
CA ARG A 167 20.44 5.60 -3.02
C ARG A 167 19.59 5.91 -1.80
N ARG A 168 18.27 5.86 -1.98
CA ARG A 168 17.28 6.04 -0.92
C ARG A 168 16.74 4.67 -0.52
N SER A 169 16.41 4.48 0.75
CA SER A 169 15.79 3.26 1.27
C SER A 169 14.51 2.85 0.53
N GLU A 170 13.79 3.84 -0.01
CA GLU A 170 12.64 3.70 -0.91
C GLU A 170 12.95 2.83 -2.16
N LEU A 171 14.17 2.97 -2.71
CA LEU A 171 14.62 2.14 -3.83
C LEU A 171 14.94 0.72 -3.35
N GLY A 172 15.60 0.56 -2.20
CA GLY A 172 15.88 -0.76 -1.62
C GLY A 172 14.59 -1.57 -1.41
N LEU A 173 13.56 -0.96 -0.81
CA LEU A 173 12.22 -1.55 -0.71
C LEU A 173 11.65 -1.94 -2.08
N LEU A 174 11.75 -1.07 -3.09
CA LEU A 174 11.24 -1.37 -4.43
C LEU A 174 11.98 -2.54 -5.08
N ILE A 175 13.31 -2.63 -4.97
CA ILE A 175 14.11 -3.76 -5.47
C ILE A 175 13.71 -5.07 -4.77
N ILE A 176 13.51 -5.04 -3.46
CA ILE A 176 13.06 -6.20 -2.68
C ILE A 176 11.68 -6.68 -3.16
N CYS A 177 10.76 -5.75 -3.44
CA CYS A 177 9.45 -6.09 -4.01
C CYS A 177 9.53 -6.60 -5.45
N MET A 178 10.46 -6.10 -6.28
CA MET A 178 10.73 -6.67 -7.62
C MET A 178 11.27 -8.10 -7.53
N GLN A 179 12.17 -8.38 -6.59
CA GLN A 179 12.78 -9.71 -6.38
C GLN A 179 11.75 -10.80 -6.00
N LEU A 180 10.60 -10.45 -5.42
CA LEU A 180 9.50 -11.40 -5.14
C LEU A 180 8.97 -12.13 -6.38
N TYR A 181 9.25 -11.57 -7.57
CA TYR A 181 8.75 -12.06 -8.85
C TYR A 181 9.86 -12.48 -9.81
N CYS A 182 11.11 -12.20 -9.47
CA CYS A 182 12.24 -12.85 -10.12
C CYS A 182 12.27 -14.31 -9.67
N ALA A 183 12.62 -15.24 -10.56
CA ALA A 183 12.78 -16.64 -10.18
C ALA A 183 13.78 -16.75 -9.01
N PRO A 184 13.53 -17.61 -8.01
CA PRO A 184 14.48 -17.82 -6.94
C PRO A 184 15.80 -18.33 -7.53
N ASP A 185 16.93 -17.78 -7.08
CA ASP A 185 18.25 -18.28 -7.45
C ASP A 185 18.37 -19.74 -6.97
N LEU A 186 18.22 -20.70 -7.90
CA LEU A 186 18.22 -22.14 -7.62
C LEU A 186 19.62 -22.70 -7.29
N ASN A 187 20.62 -21.83 -7.12
CA ASN A 187 22.01 -22.20 -6.88
C ASN A 187 22.17 -22.81 -5.47
N PRO A 188 22.48 -24.12 -5.34
CA PRO A 188 22.57 -24.76 -4.03
C PRO A 188 23.72 -24.22 -3.16
N GLU A 189 24.73 -23.61 -3.79
CA GLU A 189 25.94 -23.09 -3.14
C GLU A 189 25.74 -21.73 -2.46
N THR A 190 24.77 -20.93 -2.90
CA THR A 190 24.49 -19.59 -2.33
C THR A 190 23.33 -19.58 -1.32
N GLY A 191 22.68 -20.72 -1.12
CA GLY A 191 21.47 -20.84 -0.31
C GLY A 191 20.23 -20.38 -1.09
N ALA A 192 19.23 -21.25 -1.20
CA ALA A 192 17.98 -20.92 -1.87
C ALA A 192 17.29 -19.74 -1.15
N LEU A 193 16.95 -18.70 -1.91
CA LEU A 193 16.24 -17.53 -1.40
C LEU A 193 14.84 -17.94 -0.91
N ASP A 194 14.61 -17.87 0.40
CA ASP A 194 13.26 -18.08 0.96
C ASP A 194 12.35 -16.90 0.58
N VAL A 195 11.53 -17.12 -0.45
CA VAL A 195 10.56 -16.15 -0.97
C VAL A 195 9.51 -15.78 0.10
N SER A 196 9.18 -16.70 1.02
CA SER A 196 8.29 -16.41 2.14
C SER A 196 8.95 -15.42 3.11
N ALA A 197 10.20 -15.67 3.50
CA ALA A 197 10.97 -14.74 4.32
C ALA A 197 11.14 -13.37 3.63
N LEU A 198 11.40 -13.35 2.31
CA LEU A 198 11.50 -12.12 1.54
C LEU A 198 10.19 -11.33 1.54
N TYR A 199 9.03 -11.98 1.38
CA TYR A 199 7.72 -11.34 1.45
C TYR A 199 7.45 -10.73 2.84
N HIS A 200 7.74 -11.46 3.92
CA HIS A 200 7.59 -10.93 5.28
C HIS A 200 8.53 -9.74 5.55
N ASN A 201 9.76 -9.80 5.02
CA ASN A 201 10.71 -8.69 5.07
C ASN A 201 10.23 -7.47 4.26
N ALA A 202 9.65 -7.67 3.08
CA ALA A 202 9.06 -6.61 2.27
C ALA A 202 7.88 -5.93 3.00
N LYS A 203 6.96 -6.72 3.59
CA LYS A 203 5.84 -6.22 4.41
C LYS A 203 6.34 -5.40 5.61
N ARG A 204 7.34 -5.92 6.32
CA ARG A 204 7.94 -5.25 7.48
C ARG A 204 8.60 -3.93 7.07
N LEU A 205 9.42 -3.94 6.03
CA LEU A 205 10.13 -2.76 5.56
C LEU A 205 9.16 -1.69 5.03
N HIS A 206 8.10 -2.08 4.31
CA HIS A 206 7.03 -1.16 3.88
C HIS A 206 6.36 -0.49 5.09
N PHE A 207 6.00 -1.26 6.12
CA PHE A 207 5.46 -0.72 7.37
C PHE A 207 6.45 0.21 8.08
N GLU A 208 7.75 -0.11 8.10
CA GLU A 208 8.79 0.75 8.68
C GLU A 208 8.94 2.08 7.90
N MET A 209 8.79 2.09 6.57
CA MET A 209 8.75 3.34 5.77
C MET A 209 7.50 4.18 6.08
N GLU A 210 6.32 3.55 6.19
CA GLU A 210 5.05 4.21 6.53
C GLU A 210 5.10 4.81 7.95
N ALA A 211 5.59 4.04 8.93
CA ALA A 211 5.76 4.49 10.31
C ALA A 211 6.82 5.60 10.45
N ALA A 212 7.82 5.63 9.57
CA ALA A 212 8.77 6.74 9.46
C ALA A 212 8.16 7.99 8.80
N GLY A 213 6.92 7.95 8.30
CA GLY A 213 6.25 9.08 7.66
C GLY A 213 6.76 9.38 6.24
N ILE A 214 7.36 8.41 5.57
CA ILE A 214 7.87 8.57 4.20
C ILE A 214 6.70 8.48 3.23
N LEU A 215 6.54 9.52 2.42
CA LEU A 215 5.43 9.73 1.49
C LEU A 215 5.96 9.90 0.07
N SER A 216 6.02 8.80 -0.68
CA SER A 216 6.49 8.82 -2.07
C SER A 216 5.88 7.75 -2.96
N LEU A 217 5.91 7.99 -4.27
CA LEU A 217 5.40 7.07 -5.28
C LEU A 217 6.07 5.69 -5.21
N ARG A 218 7.34 5.60 -4.80
CA ARG A 218 8.09 4.33 -4.75
C ARG A 218 7.63 3.41 -3.63
N VAL A 219 7.32 3.96 -2.46
CA VAL A 219 6.74 3.20 -1.35
C VAL A 219 5.34 2.73 -1.75
N LEU A 220 4.54 3.57 -2.43
CA LEU A 220 3.25 3.16 -2.98
C LEU A 220 3.38 2.04 -4.03
N GLN A 221 4.30 2.18 -5.00
CA GLN A 221 4.59 1.15 -6.00
C GLN A 221 4.99 -0.18 -5.33
N ALA A 222 5.84 -0.14 -4.29
CA ALA A 222 6.18 -1.31 -3.50
C ALA A 222 4.96 -1.93 -2.78
N GLY A 223 4.08 -1.12 -2.18
CA GLY A 223 2.83 -1.58 -1.58
C GLY A 223 1.89 -2.24 -2.60
N ILE A 224 1.81 -1.70 -3.82
CA ILE A 224 1.06 -2.30 -4.94
C ILE A 224 1.67 -3.65 -5.35
N LEU A 225 3.00 -3.75 -5.47
CA LEU A 225 3.69 -5.03 -5.76
C LEU A 225 3.45 -6.06 -4.64
N ILE A 226 3.48 -5.64 -3.37
CA ILE A 226 3.13 -6.52 -2.25
C ILE A 226 1.67 -7.01 -2.38
N ALA A 227 0.72 -6.13 -2.66
CA ALA A 227 -0.69 -6.52 -2.84
C ALA A 227 -0.89 -7.50 -4.01
N LEU A 228 -0.22 -7.25 -5.14
CA LEU A 228 -0.25 -8.13 -6.32
C LEU A 228 0.35 -9.52 -5.99
N TYR A 229 1.41 -9.58 -5.18
CA TYR A 229 1.99 -10.83 -4.72
C TYR A 229 1.03 -11.57 -3.78
N GLU A 230 0.41 -10.86 -2.83
CA GLU A 230 -0.61 -11.43 -1.93
C GLU A 230 -1.81 -11.99 -2.71
N VAL A 231 -2.26 -11.32 -3.79
CA VAL A 231 -3.28 -11.86 -4.70
C VAL A 231 -2.79 -13.12 -5.42
N GLY A 232 -1.59 -13.06 -6.03
CA GLY A 232 -1.02 -14.18 -6.79
C GLY A 232 -0.74 -15.43 -5.95
N GLN A 233 -0.47 -15.26 -4.66
CA GLN A 233 -0.28 -16.35 -3.68
C GLN A 233 -1.55 -16.69 -2.88
N ALA A 234 -2.73 -16.18 -3.28
CA ALA A 234 -4.03 -16.41 -2.63
C ALA A 234 -4.13 -15.98 -1.15
N ILE A 235 -3.30 -15.02 -0.71
CA ILE A 235 -3.29 -14.43 0.64
C ILE A 235 -4.35 -13.31 0.75
N TYR A 236 -5.57 -13.59 0.31
CA TYR A 236 -6.64 -12.59 0.10
C TYR A 236 -6.94 -11.67 1.30
N PRO A 237 -6.95 -12.12 2.57
CA PRO A 237 -7.17 -11.21 3.71
C PRO A 237 -6.06 -10.16 3.87
N ALA A 238 -4.81 -10.51 3.54
CA ALA A 238 -3.70 -9.57 3.54
C ALA A 238 -3.81 -8.63 2.33
N ALA A 239 -4.06 -9.17 1.13
CA ALA A 239 -4.26 -8.39 -0.09
C ALA A 239 -5.33 -7.30 0.09
N TYR A 240 -6.49 -7.64 0.66
CA TYR A 240 -7.58 -6.69 0.91
C TYR A 240 -7.14 -5.52 1.82
N LEU A 241 -6.40 -5.81 2.89
CA LEU A 241 -5.88 -4.77 3.78
C LEU A 241 -4.76 -3.95 3.15
N THR A 242 -3.85 -4.58 2.39
CA THR A 242 -2.77 -3.88 1.69
C THR A 242 -3.31 -2.95 0.61
N VAL A 243 -4.31 -3.38 -0.18
CA VAL A 243 -4.96 -2.53 -1.19
C VAL A 243 -5.68 -1.34 -0.53
N GLY A 244 -6.39 -1.56 0.59
CA GLY A 244 -7.00 -0.49 1.38
C GLY A 244 -5.96 0.50 1.94
N ALA A 245 -4.80 0.03 2.37
CA ALA A 245 -3.68 0.86 2.79
C ALA A 245 -3.09 1.66 1.61
N CYS A 246 -2.83 1.01 0.46
CA CYS A 246 -2.37 1.66 -0.77
C CYS A 246 -3.36 2.73 -1.27
N ALA A 247 -4.67 2.50 -1.17
CA ALA A 247 -5.68 3.51 -1.50
C ALA A 247 -5.56 4.76 -0.61
N ARG A 248 -5.41 4.58 0.71
CA ARG A 248 -5.22 5.70 1.65
C ARG A 248 -3.89 6.41 1.45
N TYR A 249 -2.82 5.65 1.22
CA TYR A 249 -1.49 6.18 0.94
C TYR A 249 -1.49 6.97 -0.39
N GLY A 250 -2.14 6.46 -1.44
CA GLY A 250 -2.25 7.12 -2.74
C GLY A 250 -2.99 8.44 -2.67
N ILE A 251 -4.13 8.49 -1.97
CA ILE A 251 -4.85 9.74 -1.67
C ILE A 251 -3.96 10.69 -0.86
N ALA A 252 -3.22 10.18 0.12
CA ALA A 252 -2.32 11.00 0.93
C ALA A 252 -1.25 11.70 0.10
N ILE A 253 -0.66 11.03 -0.90
CA ILE A 253 0.36 11.60 -1.80
C ILE A 253 -0.22 12.25 -3.08
N GLY A 254 -1.54 12.35 -3.18
CA GLY A 254 -2.27 13.02 -4.26
C GLY A 254 -2.21 12.33 -5.63
N VAL A 255 -2.09 11.00 -5.70
CA VAL A 255 -2.17 10.27 -6.99
C VAL A 255 -3.60 9.95 -7.42
N ASP A 256 -4.61 10.22 -6.58
CA ASP A 256 -6.02 9.98 -6.88
C ASP A 256 -6.62 10.98 -7.89
N ASN A 257 -5.92 12.07 -8.17
CA ASN A 257 -6.30 13.03 -9.21
C ASN A 257 -5.93 12.54 -10.62
N LEU A 258 -6.77 11.70 -11.21
CA LEU A 258 -6.59 11.17 -12.57
C LEU A 258 -6.48 12.26 -13.66
N ARG A 259 -7.07 13.43 -13.42
CA ARG A 259 -7.08 14.59 -14.32
C ARG A 259 -5.87 15.52 -14.13
N GLU A 260 -4.87 15.11 -13.33
CA GLU A 260 -3.64 15.90 -13.18
C GLU A 260 -2.88 15.99 -14.52
N GLU A 261 -2.55 17.22 -14.91
CA GLU A 261 -1.65 17.54 -16.02
C GLU A 261 -0.33 18.11 -15.48
N SER A 262 0.70 18.17 -16.32
CA SER A 262 2.06 18.57 -15.90
C SER A 262 2.18 20.00 -15.33
N SER A 263 1.23 20.88 -15.63
CA SER A 263 1.15 22.25 -15.14
C SER A 263 0.44 22.36 -13.79
N SER A 264 1.15 22.06 -12.70
CA SER A 264 0.70 22.44 -11.35
C SER A 264 0.89 23.95 -11.12
N GLU A 265 -0.17 24.70 -10.84
CA GLU A 265 -0.08 26.15 -10.51
C GLU A 265 0.80 26.46 -9.28
N TYR A 266 1.06 25.47 -8.42
CA TYR A 266 1.80 25.61 -7.16
C TYR A 266 2.84 24.49 -7.00
N GLY A 267 3.84 24.44 -7.89
CA GLY A 267 4.95 23.50 -7.79
C GLY A 267 5.89 23.53 -9.01
N ASN A 268 7.01 22.80 -8.92
CA ASN A 268 7.79 22.47 -10.12
C ASN A 268 6.94 21.58 -11.02
N PRO A 269 6.82 21.88 -12.34
CA PRO A 269 6.02 21.09 -13.25
C PRO A 269 6.56 19.66 -13.32
N ARG A 270 5.68 18.67 -13.13
CA ARG A 270 6.06 17.26 -13.24
C ARG A 270 6.31 16.91 -14.70
N SER A 271 7.29 16.03 -14.94
CA SER A 271 7.45 15.46 -16.28
C SER A 271 6.20 14.65 -16.64
N LEU A 272 5.86 14.56 -17.93
CA LEU A 272 4.81 13.66 -18.40
C LEU A 272 5.08 12.22 -17.93
N SER A 273 6.36 11.84 -17.87
CA SER A 273 6.85 10.55 -17.36
C SER A 273 6.63 10.33 -15.85
N GLU A 274 6.28 11.34 -15.06
CA GLU A 274 5.89 11.17 -13.65
C GLU A 274 4.36 11.19 -13.50
N VAL A 275 3.67 12.02 -14.29
CA VAL A 275 2.20 12.15 -14.26
C VAL A 275 1.53 10.82 -14.61
N ASP A 276 1.91 10.18 -15.71
CA ASP A 276 1.29 8.88 -16.05
C ASP A 276 1.76 7.75 -15.11
N GLU A 277 2.96 7.84 -14.50
CA GLU A 277 3.43 6.84 -13.53
C GLU A 277 2.54 6.84 -12.27
N ARG A 278 2.18 8.04 -11.80
CA ARG A 278 1.19 8.26 -10.74
C ARG A 278 -0.20 7.76 -11.16
N ARG A 279 -0.64 8.13 -12.37
CA ARG A 279 -1.92 7.69 -12.95
C ARG A 279 -2.02 6.18 -13.04
N ARG A 280 -0.95 5.50 -13.46
CA ARG A 280 -0.85 4.04 -13.56
C ARG A 280 -0.93 3.36 -12.20
N ALA A 281 -0.16 3.84 -11.22
CA ALA A 281 -0.24 3.35 -9.85
C ALA A 281 -1.67 3.48 -9.27
N TRP A 282 -2.36 4.59 -9.52
CA TRP A 282 -3.75 4.76 -9.07
C TRP A 282 -4.72 3.82 -9.81
N TRP A 283 -4.61 3.68 -11.13
CA TRP A 283 -5.44 2.72 -11.89
C TRP A 283 -5.24 1.27 -11.43
N THR A 284 -4.04 0.86 -11.02
CA THR A 284 -3.81 -0.46 -10.40
C THR A 284 -4.52 -0.60 -9.07
N ILE A 285 -4.50 0.43 -8.21
CA ILE A 285 -5.23 0.41 -6.93
C ILE A 285 -6.74 0.32 -7.18
N LEU A 286 -7.26 1.14 -8.12
CA LEU A 286 -8.65 1.09 -8.57
C LEU A 286 -9.03 -0.32 -9.06
N PHE A 287 -8.18 -0.97 -9.87
CA PHE A 287 -8.41 -2.34 -10.34
C PHE A 287 -8.48 -3.33 -9.16
N LEU A 288 -7.46 -3.34 -8.29
CA LEU A 288 -7.35 -4.30 -7.19
C LEU A 288 -8.48 -4.16 -6.15
N ASP A 289 -8.89 -2.92 -5.85
CA ASP A 289 -9.98 -2.62 -4.91
C ASP A 289 -11.31 -3.20 -5.40
N ARG A 290 -11.61 -3.13 -6.70
CA ARG A 290 -12.82 -3.80 -7.25
C ARG A 290 -12.64 -5.30 -7.36
N PHE A 291 -11.49 -5.76 -7.87
CA PHE A 291 -11.21 -7.19 -8.06
C PHE A 291 -11.40 -8.00 -6.77
N LEU A 292 -10.87 -7.50 -5.64
CA LEU A 292 -10.99 -8.15 -4.34
C LEU A 292 -12.41 -8.10 -3.72
N ASN A 293 -13.30 -7.28 -4.28
CA ASN A 293 -14.69 -7.15 -3.83
C ASN A 293 -15.72 -7.81 -4.78
N ILE A 294 -15.30 -8.37 -5.93
CA ILE A 294 -16.18 -9.11 -6.87
C ILE A 294 -17.04 -10.16 -6.14
N SER A 295 -16.42 -10.96 -5.28
CA SER A 295 -17.09 -12.05 -4.56
C SER A 295 -17.97 -11.58 -3.38
N ASN A 296 -17.94 -10.29 -3.02
CA ASN A 296 -18.78 -9.73 -1.97
C ASN A 296 -19.08 -8.24 -2.21
N PRO A 297 -19.98 -7.90 -3.15
CA PRO A 297 -20.30 -6.51 -3.50
C PRO A 297 -20.99 -5.69 -2.39
N ASN A 298 -21.32 -6.31 -1.25
CA ASN A 298 -21.83 -5.60 -0.07
C ASN A 298 -20.72 -4.90 0.73
N ARG A 299 -19.45 -5.10 0.37
CA ARG A 299 -18.31 -4.42 0.99
C ARG A 299 -18.12 -3.05 0.33
N PRO A 300 -17.96 -1.97 1.12
CA PRO A 300 -17.61 -0.67 0.56
C PRO A 300 -16.21 -0.70 -0.02
N LEU A 301 -16.05 -0.10 -1.20
CA LEU A 301 -14.76 0.11 -1.85
C LEU A 301 -13.89 1.09 -1.05
N ALA A 302 -12.56 0.91 -1.08
CA ALA A 302 -11.63 1.83 -0.46
C ALA A 302 -11.45 3.13 -1.28
N THR A 303 -11.74 3.07 -2.58
CA THR A 303 -11.59 4.14 -3.57
C THR A 303 -12.93 4.69 -4.08
N LYS A 304 -12.89 5.89 -4.69
CA LYS A 304 -14.05 6.46 -5.40
C LYS A 304 -14.17 5.86 -6.80
N ASN A 305 -15.39 5.83 -7.34
CA ASN A 305 -15.62 5.43 -8.73
C ASN A 305 -15.10 6.50 -9.70
N PRO A 306 -14.29 6.14 -10.71
CA PRO A 306 -13.84 7.07 -11.72
C PRO A 306 -15.01 7.53 -12.60
N THR A 307 -14.84 8.68 -13.22
CA THR A 307 -15.84 9.45 -13.94
C THR A 307 -15.49 9.57 -15.42
N PHE A 308 -16.48 9.82 -16.28
CA PHE A 308 -16.31 9.77 -17.74
C PHE A 308 -15.21 10.66 -18.34
N ASP A 309 -14.82 11.75 -17.68
CA ASP A 309 -13.74 12.66 -18.11
C ASP A 309 -12.41 12.42 -17.38
N ASP A 310 -12.32 11.40 -16.51
CA ASP A 310 -11.04 11.00 -15.96
C ASP A 310 -10.14 10.39 -17.04
N LEU A 311 -8.84 10.68 -16.94
CA LEU A 311 -7.87 10.27 -17.94
C LEU A 311 -7.40 8.83 -17.70
N LEU A 312 -7.37 8.08 -18.79
CA LEU A 312 -6.68 6.81 -18.90
C LEU A 312 -5.16 7.05 -18.99
N PRO A 313 -4.36 6.03 -18.66
CA PRO A 313 -2.93 5.99 -18.98
C PRO A 313 -2.68 6.19 -20.49
N ILE A 314 -1.47 6.58 -20.84
CA ILE A 314 -1.02 6.68 -22.23
C ILE A 314 -0.72 5.26 -22.76
N ASP A 315 -0.62 5.08 -24.08
CA ASP A 315 -0.15 3.84 -24.68
C ASP A 315 1.19 3.35 -24.08
N ASP A 316 1.24 2.07 -23.71
CA ASP A 316 2.35 1.45 -22.99
C ASP A 316 3.69 1.50 -23.75
N LYS A 317 3.66 1.48 -25.09
CA LYS A 317 4.86 1.56 -25.92
C LYS A 317 5.38 3.00 -26.03
N LEU A 318 4.48 3.96 -26.26
CA LEU A 318 4.85 5.40 -26.27
C LEU A 318 5.43 5.84 -24.92
N TRP A 319 4.93 5.23 -23.84
CA TRP A 319 5.42 5.40 -22.48
C TRP A 319 6.84 4.88 -22.28
N ASP A 320 7.10 3.60 -22.60
CA ASP A 320 8.39 2.95 -22.38
C ASP A 320 9.50 3.51 -23.29
N ASP A 321 9.18 3.80 -24.56
CA ASP A 321 10.08 4.53 -25.47
C ASP A 321 10.34 5.97 -24.97
N GLY A 322 9.42 6.50 -24.16
CA GLY A 322 9.40 7.87 -23.67
C GLY A 322 9.29 8.88 -24.81
N THR A 323 8.40 8.60 -25.76
CA THR A 323 8.02 9.42 -26.92
C THR A 323 6.62 10.02 -26.79
N ALA A 324 5.89 9.63 -25.74
CA ALA A 324 4.57 10.12 -25.36
C ALA A 324 4.47 11.66 -25.30
N LYS A 325 3.30 12.17 -25.71
CA LYS A 325 2.90 13.58 -25.67
C LYS A 325 1.62 13.75 -24.86
N PRO A 326 1.31 14.96 -24.37
CA PRO A 326 0.05 15.24 -23.67
C PRO A 326 -1.21 14.93 -24.50
N SER A 327 -1.11 15.04 -25.84
CA SER A 327 -2.17 14.68 -26.79
C SER A 327 -2.55 13.21 -26.84
N ASP A 328 -1.70 12.34 -26.28
CA ASP A 328 -1.81 10.89 -26.44
C ASP A 328 -2.57 10.25 -25.25
N ALA A 329 -3.04 11.07 -24.31
CA ALA A 329 -3.90 10.66 -23.20
C ALA A 329 -5.37 10.61 -23.65
N PHE A 330 -6.06 9.52 -23.30
CA PHE A 330 -7.47 9.29 -23.62
C PHE A 330 -8.35 9.54 -22.39
N SER A 331 -9.57 10.06 -22.55
CA SER A 331 -10.58 10.00 -21.47
C SER A 331 -11.30 8.64 -21.48
N ILE A 332 -11.89 8.24 -20.34
CA ILE A 332 -12.72 7.01 -20.27
C ILE A 332 -13.86 7.04 -21.29
N SER A 333 -14.47 8.21 -21.51
CA SER A 333 -15.56 8.42 -22.47
C SER A 333 -15.15 8.32 -23.95
N GLN A 334 -13.85 8.33 -24.26
CA GLN A 334 -13.40 8.35 -25.64
C GLN A 334 -13.73 7.01 -26.34
N GLY A 335 -14.31 7.14 -27.54
CA GLY A 335 -14.72 6.00 -28.36
C GLY A 335 -13.55 5.12 -28.82
N PHE A 336 -13.86 4.10 -29.60
CA PHE A 336 -12.88 3.13 -30.09
C PHE A 336 -11.67 3.79 -30.77
N SER A 337 -10.53 3.73 -30.08
CA SER A 337 -9.20 3.80 -30.69
C SER A 337 -8.60 2.39 -30.68
N LEU A 338 -8.04 1.97 -31.80
CA LEU A 338 -7.28 0.71 -31.90
C LEU A 338 -5.96 0.79 -31.11
N GLU A 339 -5.42 1.99 -30.93
CA GLU A 339 -4.06 2.24 -30.42
C GLU A 339 -4.03 2.73 -28.97
N MET A 340 -4.95 2.26 -28.13
CA MET A 340 -5.11 2.78 -26.77
C MET A 340 -4.10 2.18 -25.78
N GLY A 341 -3.55 0.99 -26.04
CA GLY A 341 -2.66 0.27 -25.13
C GLY A 341 -3.42 -0.65 -24.15
N MET A 342 -2.76 -1.71 -23.70
CA MET A 342 -3.38 -2.74 -22.86
C MET A 342 -3.79 -2.18 -21.49
N PHE A 343 -2.90 -1.39 -20.88
CA PHE A 343 -3.14 -0.86 -19.55
C PHE A 343 -4.25 0.21 -19.53
N SER A 344 -4.43 0.94 -20.62
CA SER A 344 -5.56 1.85 -20.81
C SER A 344 -6.90 1.11 -20.92
N ARG A 345 -6.93 -0.03 -21.62
CA ARG A 345 -8.12 -0.91 -21.64
C ARG A 345 -8.39 -1.57 -20.29
N LEU A 346 -7.36 -1.86 -19.50
CA LEU A 346 -7.52 -2.29 -18.11
C LEU A 346 -8.24 -1.21 -17.29
N GLY A 347 -7.93 0.06 -17.51
CA GLY A 347 -8.66 1.21 -16.94
C GLY A 347 -10.12 1.25 -17.37
N GLN A 348 -10.42 1.08 -18.67
CA GLN A 348 -11.80 0.99 -19.17
C GLN A 348 -12.56 -0.19 -18.54
N ALA A 349 -11.96 -1.38 -18.49
CA ALA A 349 -12.56 -2.57 -17.86
C ALA A 349 -12.81 -2.35 -16.36
N THR A 350 -11.89 -1.68 -15.66
CA THR A 350 -12.02 -1.32 -14.24
C THR A 350 -13.18 -0.34 -14.00
N PHE A 351 -13.42 0.61 -14.91
CA PHE A 351 -14.59 1.49 -14.86
C PHE A 351 -15.90 0.73 -15.10
N LEU A 352 -15.95 -0.20 -16.07
CA LEU A 352 -17.12 -1.06 -16.28
C LEU A 352 -17.39 -1.97 -15.07
N LEU A 353 -16.35 -2.51 -14.45
CA LEU A 353 -16.46 -3.30 -13.22
C LEU A 353 -16.98 -2.47 -12.04
N SER A 354 -16.62 -1.19 -11.97
CA SER A 354 -17.17 -0.26 -10.95
C SER A 354 -18.69 -0.11 -11.11
N GLN A 355 -19.17 0.09 -12.34
CA GLN A 355 -20.61 0.12 -12.64
C GLN A 355 -21.30 -1.22 -12.36
N ALA A 356 -20.64 -2.35 -12.63
CA ALA A 356 -21.19 -3.67 -12.33
C ALA A 356 -21.42 -3.84 -10.81
N LEU A 357 -20.45 -3.43 -9.99
CA LEU A 357 -20.55 -3.45 -8.53
C LEU A 357 -21.64 -2.49 -8.02
N ASP A 358 -21.72 -1.27 -8.55
CA ASP A 358 -22.78 -0.31 -8.19
C ASP A 358 -24.19 -0.82 -8.54
N LEU A 359 -24.35 -1.68 -9.55
CA LEU A 359 -25.63 -2.26 -9.96
C LEU A 359 -26.10 -3.42 -9.06
N VAL A 360 -25.16 -4.14 -8.43
CA VAL A 360 -25.45 -5.29 -7.54
C VAL A 360 -25.27 -4.96 -6.05
N GLY A 361 -24.70 -3.79 -5.74
CA GLY A 361 -24.44 -3.33 -4.38
C GLY A 361 -25.71 -2.98 -3.60
N PRO A 362 -25.64 -3.00 -2.25
CA PRO A 362 -26.80 -2.84 -1.37
C PRO A 362 -27.39 -1.41 -1.40
N ASP A 363 -26.58 -0.41 -1.74
CA ASP A 363 -26.98 1.00 -1.82
C ASP A 363 -27.67 1.35 -3.15
N ASN A 364 -27.90 0.38 -4.05
CA ASN A 364 -28.57 0.61 -5.32
C ASN A 364 -30.10 0.77 -5.13
N HIS A 365 -30.56 2.02 -5.02
CA HIS A 365 -31.98 2.36 -4.88
C HIS A 365 -32.74 2.61 -6.19
N GLN A 366 -32.16 2.26 -7.36
CA GLN A 366 -32.82 2.42 -8.66
C GLN A 366 -34.02 1.47 -8.83
N SER A 367 -34.95 1.82 -9.72
CA SER A 367 -36.06 0.92 -10.06
C SER A 367 -35.55 -0.33 -10.80
N VAL A 368 -36.31 -1.42 -10.72
CA VAL A 368 -35.97 -2.69 -11.41
C VAL A 368 -35.85 -2.50 -12.93
N MET A 369 -36.67 -1.62 -13.51
CA MET A 369 -36.63 -1.31 -14.94
C MET A 369 -35.35 -0.58 -15.34
N GLU A 370 -34.99 0.49 -14.62
CA GLU A 370 -33.75 1.25 -14.86
C GLU A 370 -32.51 0.37 -14.67
N ARG A 371 -32.49 -0.43 -13.59
CA ARG A 371 -31.39 -1.38 -13.32
C ARG A 371 -31.23 -2.39 -14.45
N ASN A 372 -32.32 -2.98 -14.94
CA ASN A 372 -32.28 -3.91 -16.08
C ASN A 372 -31.80 -3.24 -17.37
N GLN A 373 -32.20 -1.99 -17.62
CA GLN A 373 -31.72 -1.21 -18.77
C GLN A 373 -30.21 -0.90 -18.67
N GLN A 374 -29.73 -0.55 -17.48
CA GLN A 374 -28.30 -0.32 -17.22
C GLN A 374 -27.48 -1.60 -17.33
N ILE A 375 -27.95 -2.74 -16.80
CA ILE A 375 -27.32 -4.06 -16.99
C ILE A 375 -27.24 -4.43 -18.47
N ALA A 376 -28.32 -4.23 -19.24
CA ALA A 376 -28.32 -4.50 -20.68
C ALA A 376 -27.34 -3.59 -21.46
N GLN A 377 -27.23 -2.32 -21.07
CA GLN A 377 -26.25 -1.40 -21.65
C GLN A 377 -24.82 -1.78 -21.29
N LEU A 378 -24.54 -2.05 -20.01
CA LEU A 378 -23.23 -2.46 -19.51
C LEU A 378 -22.75 -3.73 -20.22
N ARG A 379 -23.62 -4.74 -20.38
CA ARG A 379 -23.31 -5.96 -21.14
C ARG A 379 -22.96 -5.69 -22.60
N ARG A 380 -23.65 -4.76 -23.28
CA ARG A 380 -23.30 -4.36 -24.66
C ARG A 380 -21.92 -3.70 -24.71
N THR A 381 -21.64 -2.77 -23.79
CA THR A 381 -20.34 -2.09 -23.70
C THR A 381 -19.21 -3.07 -23.38
N LEU A 382 -19.46 -4.06 -22.52
CA LEU A 382 -18.49 -5.10 -22.16
C LEU A 382 -18.14 -6.00 -23.35
N HIS A 383 -19.15 -6.50 -24.09
CA HIS A 383 -18.92 -7.25 -25.33
C HIS A 383 -18.19 -6.42 -26.40
N ALA A 384 -18.47 -5.12 -26.50
CA ALA A 384 -17.73 -4.22 -27.37
C ALA A 384 -16.26 -4.11 -26.93
N LEU A 385 -15.97 -3.92 -25.64
CA LEU A 385 -14.61 -3.84 -25.11
C LEU A 385 -13.82 -5.15 -25.31
N ILE A 386 -14.46 -6.32 -25.16
CA ILE A 386 -13.86 -7.63 -25.46
C ILE A 386 -13.47 -7.71 -26.95
N THR A 387 -14.41 -7.37 -27.84
CA THR A 387 -14.21 -7.42 -29.30
C THR A 387 -13.05 -6.51 -29.72
N VAL A 388 -13.04 -5.29 -29.18
CA VAL A 388 -12.02 -4.27 -29.39
C VAL A 388 -10.65 -4.69 -28.85
N SER A 389 -10.59 -5.29 -27.66
CA SER A 389 -9.35 -5.77 -27.05
C SER A 389 -8.74 -6.93 -27.84
N ASN A 390 -9.57 -7.85 -28.34
CA ASN A 390 -9.13 -8.93 -29.22
C ASN A 390 -8.62 -8.41 -30.58
N ALA A 391 -9.27 -7.41 -31.15
CA ALA A 391 -8.85 -6.78 -32.40
C ALA A 391 -7.49 -6.09 -32.26
N GLU A 392 -7.27 -5.32 -31.19
CA GLU A 392 -5.95 -4.73 -30.90
C GLU A 392 -4.88 -5.79 -30.65
N ALA A 393 -5.17 -6.80 -29.81
CA ALA A 393 -4.22 -7.87 -29.51
C ALA A 393 -3.74 -8.59 -30.77
N THR A 394 -4.66 -8.84 -31.71
CA THR A 394 -4.35 -9.41 -33.03
C THR A 394 -3.54 -8.43 -33.90
N ALA A 395 -3.97 -7.17 -33.99
CA ALA A 395 -3.35 -6.17 -34.87
C ALA A 395 -1.93 -5.75 -34.44
N ARG A 396 -1.62 -5.84 -33.14
CA ARG A 396 -0.33 -5.43 -32.55
C ARG A 396 0.57 -6.61 -32.14
N GLU A 397 0.17 -7.85 -32.46
CA GLU A 397 0.88 -9.08 -32.05
C GLU A 397 1.22 -9.12 -30.55
N LEU A 398 0.33 -8.58 -29.72
CA LEU A 398 0.58 -8.42 -28.28
C LEU A 398 0.71 -9.80 -27.64
N ARG A 399 1.76 -9.97 -26.82
CA ARG A 399 2.08 -11.23 -26.16
C ARG A 399 0.99 -11.63 -25.16
N THR A 400 -0.01 -12.38 -25.62
CA THR A 400 -0.94 -13.11 -24.76
C THR A 400 -0.24 -14.35 -24.20
N CYS A 401 0.68 -14.15 -23.25
CA CYS A 401 1.31 -15.25 -22.52
C CYS A 401 0.22 -16.19 -21.96
N SER A 402 0.23 -17.44 -22.42
CA SER A 402 -0.77 -18.47 -22.07
C SER A 402 -2.24 -18.05 -22.24
N GLY A 403 -2.55 -17.15 -23.19
CA GLY A 403 -3.92 -16.67 -23.44
C GLY A 403 -4.49 -15.76 -22.36
N PHE A 404 -3.70 -15.36 -21.36
CA PHE A 404 -4.13 -14.43 -20.31
C PHE A 404 -3.94 -12.99 -20.78
N CYS A 405 -5.02 -12.22 -20.76
CA CYS A 405 -5.05 -10.82 -21.15
C CYS A 405 -5.80 -10.06 -20.03
N PRO A 406 -5.11 -9.22 -19.23
CA PRO A 406 -5.66 -8.70 -17.97
C PRO A 406 -7.03 -8.05 -18.08
N GLN A 407 -7.25 -7.26 -19.13
CA GLN A 407 -8.54 -6.62 -19.41
C GLN A 407 -9.64 -7.64 -19.79
N LEU A 408 -9.30 -8.74 -20.49
CA LEU A 408 -10.25 -9.83 -20.79
C LEU A 408 -10.54 -10.71 -19.58
N SER A 409 -9.67 -10.74 -18.57
CA SER A 409 -9.90 -11.46 -17.31
C SER A 409 -10.84 -10.72 -16.35
N ILE A 410 -11.13 -9.44 -16.63
CA ILE A 410 -12.13 -8.62 -15.93
C ILE A 410 -13.50 -8.67 -16.61
N CYS A 411 -13.53 -8.87 -17.94
CA CYS A 411 -14.73 -8.78 -18.77
C CYS A 411 -15.44 -10.14 -18.94
#